data_AF-A0A0L8GVU1-F1
#
_entry.id   AF-A0A0L8GVU1-F1
#
_cell.length_a   1.000
_cell.length_b   1.000
_cell.length_c   1.000
_cell.angle_alpha   90.00
_cell.angle_beta   90.00
_cell.angle_gamma   90.00
#
_symmetry.space_group_name_H-M   'P 1'
#
loop_
_entity.id
_entity.type
_entity.pdbx_description
1 polymer ?
#
loop_
_entity_poly.entity_id
_entity_poly.type
_entity_poly.pdbx_seq_one_letter_code
_entity_poly.pdbx_strand_id
1 'polypeptide(L)'
;MPHLSPTLACFQARYEEESVDKLKALKKTIRSKDERIEKLQSKVMELSMSASVFDQDKVSITSFQSGDLVLLCLDEEHGHYVVFTVGNTLHFLHTDCLDNLGLRSRMSTPREPWVLGIITDKEYCIAKKYQNRYRVPMGTKFYRVRAKPWPKDPRLTRENSGQVPSVLGSVGSSPPASLSSTTTTTTSGSTAS
;
A
#
# COMPACT_ATOMS: atom_id res chain seq x y z
N MET A 1 22.00 -32.23 -64.07
CA MET A 1 21.96 -30.92 -63.37
C MET A 1 20.79 -30.13 -63.93
N PRO A 2 19.68 -29.93 -63.21
CA PRO A 2 18.58 -29.14 -63.73
C PRO A 2 19.02 -27.66 -63.74
N HIS A 3 19.16 -27.09 -64.94
CA HIS A 3 19.37 -25.66 -65.13
C HIS A 3 18.03 -24.98 -64.77
N LEU A 4 18.03 -24.18 -63.70
CA LEU A 4 16.90 -23.28 -63.43
C LEU A 4 16.84 -22.25 -64.57
N SER A 5 15.62 -21.94 -65.04
CA SER A 5 15.46 -20.91 -66.08
C SER A 5 15.95 -19.55 -65.54
N PRO A 6 16.59 -18.72 -66.38
CA PRO A 6 17.11 -17.40 -65.98
C PRO A 6 16.06 -16.52 -65.28
N THR A 7 14.79 -16.69 -65.66
CA THR A 7 13.65 -15.95 -65.12
C THR A 7 13.35 -16.30 -63.65
N LEU A 8 13.49 -17.58 -63.28
CA LEU A 8 13.21 -18.06 -61.92
C LEU A 8 14.33 -17.63 -60.96
N ALA A 9 15.59 -17.67 -61.42
CA ALA A 9 16.74 -17.21 -60.66
C ALA A 9 16.65 -15.70 -60.35
N CYS A 10 16.20 -14.89 -61.30
CA CYS A 10 15.99 -13.45 -61.12
C CYS A 10 14.87 -13.14 -60.10
N PHE A 11 13.79 -13.94 -60.11
CA PHE A 11 12.69 -13.79 -59.17
C PHE A 11 13.10 -14.17 -57.74
N GLN A 12 13.85 -15.26 -57.59
CA GLN A 12 14.35 -15.75 -56.30
C GLN A 12 15.38 -14.78 -55.67
N ALA A 13 16.28 -14.21 -56.49
CA ALA A 13 17.23 -13.20 -56.04
C ALA A 13 16.55 -11.93 -55.53
N ARG A 14 15.49 -11.45 -56.20
CA ARG A 14 14.69 -10.30 -55.72
C ARG A 14 13.96 -10.59 -54.41
N TYR A 15 13.44 -11.81 -54.25
CA TYR A 15 12.76 -12.22 -53.02
C TYR A 15 13.73 -12.29 -51.83
N GLU A 16 14.93 -12.83 -52.04
CA GLU A 16 15.99 -12.86 -51.02
C GLU A 16 16.45 -11.45 -50.65
N GLU A 17 16.64 -10.55 -51.62
CA GLU A 17 17.00 -9.14 -51.39
C GLU A 17 15.93 -8.42 -50.53
N GLU A 18 14.65 -8.55 -50.89
CA GLU A 18 13.54 -7.96 -50.14
C GLU A 18 13.46 -8.50 -48.70
N SER A 19 13.74 -9.80 -48.51
CA SER A 19 13.76 -10.44 -47.19
C SER A 19 14.92 -9.96 -46.31
N VAL A 20 16.09 -9.73 -46.90
CA VAL A 20 17.27 -9.19 -46.23
C VAL A 20 17.06 -7.74 -45.82
N ASP A 21 16.41 -6.94 -46.65
CA ASP A 21 16.11 -5.55 -46.31
C ASP A 21 15.05 -5.41 -45.22
N LYS A 22 14.01 -6.26 -45.24
CA LYS A 22 13.07 -6.38 -44.11
C LYS A 22 13.78 -6.75 -42.81
N LEU A 23 14.74 -7.68 -42.86
CA LEU A 23 15.53 -8.08 -41.69
C LEU A 23 16.39 -6.93 -41.16
N LYS A 24 17.04 -6.15 -42.04
CA LYS A 24 17.82 -4.95 -41.65
C LYS A 24 16.92 -3.90 -40.99
N ALA A 25 15.76 -3.61 -41.58
CA ALA A 25 14.79 -2.65 -41.06
C ALA A 25 14.26 -3.08 -39.69
N LEU A 26 13.97 -4.38 -39.52
CA LEU A 26 13.52 -4.93 -38.25
C LEU A 26 14.61 -4.86 -37.18
N LYS A 27 15.86 -5.23 -37.51
CA LYS A 27 17.01 -5.09 -36.60
C LYS A 27 17.23 -3.66 -36.15
N LYS A 28 17.12 -2.68 -37.06
CA LYS A 28 17.20 -1.26 -36.74
C LYS A 28 16.09 -0.82 -35.78
N THR A 29 14.89 -1.34 -36.00
CA THR A 29 13.72 -1.06 -35.14
C THR A 29 13.90 -1.65 -33.74
N ILE A 30 14.40 -2.88 -33.63
CA ILE A 30 14.70 -3.53 -32.33
C ILE A 30 15.73 -2.71 -31.57
N ARG A 31 16.86 -2.37 -32.21
CA ARG A 31 17.90 -1.54 -31.59
C ARG A 31 17.35 -0.20 -31.07
N SER A 32 16.51 0.48 -31.86
CA SER A 32 15.89 1.74 -31.41
C SER A 32 14.94 1.54 -30.22
N LYS A 33 14.23 0.41 -30.16
CA LYS A 33 13.37 0.08 -29.02
C LYS A 33 14.18 -0.26 -27.77
N ASP A 34 15.29 -0.98 -27.92
CA ASP A 34 16.19 -1.31 -26.80
C ASP A 34 16.78 -0.03 -26.18
N GLU A 35 17.24 0.92 -26.99
CA GLU A 35 17.72 2.23 -26.53
C GLU A 35 16.64 3.02 -25.77
N ARG A 36 15.38 2.94 -26.22
CA ARG A 36 14.25 3.57 -25.53
C ARG A 36 13.92 2.89 -24.20
N ILE A 37 13.98 1.55 -24.17
CA ILE A 37 13.74 0.77 -22.95
C ILE A 37 14.79 1.13 -21.91
N GLU A 38 16.08 1.14 -22.29
CA GLU A 38 17.18 1.50 -21.39
C GLU A 38 17.01 2.92 -20.83
N LYS A 39 16.67 3.89 -21.70
CA LYS A 39 16.40 5.27 -21.28
C LYS A 39 15.21 5.38 -20.32
N LEU A 40 14.14 4.64 -20.58
CA LEU A 40 12.96 4.62 -19.71
C LEU A 40 13.28 3.95 -18.37
N GLN A 41 14.00 2.84 -18.37
CA GLN A 41 14.44 2.15 -17.16
C GLN A 41 15.32 3.06 -16.29
N SER A 42 16.28 3.77 -16.89
CA SER A 42 17.11 4.76 -16.20
C SER A 42 16.27 5.86 -15.54
N LYS A 43 15.26 6.38 -16.25
CA LYS A 43 14.39 7.44 -15.72
C LYS A 43 13.46 6.94 -14.61
N VAL A 44 12.97 5.70 -14.71
CA VAL A 44 12.18 5.05 -13.65
C VAL A 44 13.03 4.88 -12.38
N MET A 45 14.29 4.48 -12.53
CA MET A 45 15.23 4.35 -11.41
C MET A 45 15.46 5.68 -10.69
N GLU A 46 15.72 6.76 -11.44
CA GLU A 46 15.92 8.12 -10.91
C GLU A 46 14.69 8.62 -10.12
N LEU A 47 13.49 8.42 -10.67
CA LEU A 47 12.23 8.77 -10.02
C LEU A 47 11.98 7.94 -8.75
N SER A 48 12.29 6.64 -8.78
CA SER A 48 12.10 5.74 -7.64
C SER A 48 13.01 6.07 -6.45
N MET A 49 14.25 6.48 -6.71
CA MET A 49 15.18 6.93 -5.66
C MET A 49 14.73 8.26 -5.03
N SER A 50 14.12 9.14 -5.81
CA SER A 50 13.62 10.43 -5.32
C SER A 50 12.35 10.27 -4.46
N ALA A 51 11.45 9.35 -4.81
CA ALA A 51 10.18 9.15 -4.13
C ALA A 51 10.26 8.34 -2.82
N SER A 52 11.34 7.58 -2.58
CA SER A 52 11.41 6.63 -1.46
C SER A 52 12.07 7.16 -0.19
N VAL A 53 12.76 8.30 -0.23
CA VAL A 53 13.64 8.73 0.87
C VAL A 53 13.17 10.01 1.58
N PHE A 54 12.35 10.86 0.95
CA PHE A 54 12.20 12.25 1.42
C PHE A 54 10.81 12.69 1.91
N ASP A 55 9.74 11.92 1.67
CA ASP A 55 8.37 12.39 1.96
C ASP A 55 7.65 11.67 3.11
N GLN A 56 8.27 10.67 3.73
CA GLN A 56 7.62 9.88 4.78
C GLN A 56 7.40 10.68 6.08
N ASP A 57 8.32 11.55 6.48
CA ASP A 57 8.23 12.32 7.74
C ASP A 57 7.63 13.72 7.57
N LYS A 58 7.14 14.06 6.38
CA LYS A 58 6.63 15.41 6.09
C LYS A 58 5.10 15.48 6.26
N VAL A 59 4.66 16.34 7.16
CA VAL A 59 3.23 16.59 7.38
C VAL A 59 2.66 17.46 6.26
N SER A 60 1.63 16.97 5.56
CA SER A 60 0.89 17.71 4.54
C SER A 60 -0.15 18.65 5.16
N ILE A 61 -0.01 19.96 4.93
CA ILE A 61 -0.91 21.01 5.50
C ILE A 61 -1.78 21.73 4.47
N THR A 62 -1.45 21.66 3.17
CA THR A 62 -2.18 22.37 2.11
C THR A 62 -3.21 21.48 1.43
N SER A 63 -2.74 20.34 0.94
CA SER A 63 -3.54 19.32 0.27
C SER A 63 -2.96 17.97 0.62
N PHE A 64 -3.83 16.98 0.82
CA PHE A 64 -3.42 15.63 1.13
C PHE A 64 -4.28 14.60 0.39
N GLN A 65 -3.69 13.44 0.14
CA GLN A 65 -4.29 12.25 -0.46
C GLN A 65 -4.09 11.03 0.43
N SER A 66 -4.67 9.89 0.04
CA SER A 66 -4.38 8.61 0.67
C SER A 66 -2.88 8.29 0.57
N GLY A 67 -2.25 8.00 1.71
CA GLY A 67 -0.82 7.79 1.85
C GLY A 67 -0.09 8.94 2.54
N ASP A 68 -0.67 10.14 2.60
CA ASP A 68 0.00 11.31 3.15
C ASP A 68 -0.05 11.33 4.69
N LEU A 69 1.05 11.80 5.28
CA LEU A 69 1.17 12.07 6.70
C LEU A 69 0.46 13.39 7.02
N VAL A 70 -0.42 13.35 8.01
CA VAL A 70 -1.18 14.53 8.45
C VAL A 70 -1.18 14.66 9.98
N LEU A 71 -1.42 15.88 10.45
CA LEU A 71 -1.67 16.18 11.85
C LEU A 71 -3.19 16.18 12.09
N LEU A 72 -3.65 15.37 13.03
CA LEU A 72 -5.03 15.31 13.50
C LEU A 72 -5.11 16.04 14.84
N CYS A 73 -5.97 17.04 14.95
CA CYS A 73 -6.17 17.81 16.18
C CYS A 73 -7.60 17.62 16.68
N LEU A 74 -7.79 17.58 18.00
CA LEU A 74 -9.12 17.64 18.60
C LEU A 74 -9.67 19.05 18.40
N ASP A 75 -10.81 19.13 17.74
CA ASP A 75 -11.58 20.36 17.64
C ASP A 75 -12.68 20.36 18.71
N GLU A 76 -12.59 21.31 19.64
CA GLU A 76 -13.50 21.37 20.81
C GLU A 76 -14.91 21.82 20.44
N GLU A 77 -15.05 22.68 19.42
CA GLU A 77 -16.35 23.19 18.96
C GLU A 77 -17.22 22.04 18.45
N HIS A 78 -16.65 21.23 17.57
CA HIS A 78 -17.33 20.10 16.96
C HIS A 78 -17.25 18.84 17.84
N GLY A 79 -16.26 18.73 18.72
CA GLY A 79 -15.99 17.56 19.56
C GLY A 79 -15.45 16.36 18.78
N HIS A 80 -14.84 16.61 17.61
CA HIS A 80 -14.29 15.61 16.70
C HIS A 80 -12.82 15.92 16.43
N TYR A 81 -12.05 14.90 16.06
CA TYR A 81 -10.71 15.14 15.51
C TYR A 81 -10.83 15.61 14.06
N VAL A 82 -10.06 16.62 13.70
CA VAL A 82 -10.00 17.19 12.35
C VAL A 82 -8.57 17.21 11.84
N VAL A 83 -8.39 17.08 10.54
CA VAL A 83 -7.07 17.27 9.92
C VAL A 83 -6.72 18.76 9.99
N PHE A 84 -5.52 19.07 10.50
CA PHE A 84 -4.98 20.41 10.45
C PHE A 84 -4.60 20.75 9.00
N THR A 85 -5.33 21.70 8.40
CA THR A 85 -5.05 22.20 7.06
C THR A 85 -5.18 23.71 7.01
N VAL A 86 -4.46 24.35 6.09
CA VAL A 86 -4.55 25.80 5.86
C VAL A 86 -5.86 26.18 5.14
N GLY A 87 -6.58 25.22 4.58
CA GLY A 87 -7.83 25.46 3.87
C GLY A 87 -9.04 25.60 4.80
N ASN A 88 -10.10 26.26 4.29
CA ASN A 88 -11.37 26.45 5.01
C ASN A 88 -12.28 25.21 5.03
N THR A 89 -11.86 24.12 4.39
CA THR A 89 -12.66 22.89 4.32
C THR A 89 -12.34 21.98 5.49
N LEU A 90 -13.36 21.62 6.27
CA LEU A 90 -13.21 20.70 7.40
C LEU A 90 -13.00 19.26 6.93
N HIS A 91 -12.11 18.55 7.61
CA HIS A 91 -11.78 17.15 7.34
C HIS A 91 -11.90 16.35 8.64
N PHE A 92 -13.08 15.83 8.92
CA PHE A 92 -13.38 15.10 10.16
C PHE A 92 -12.84 13.67 10.11
N LEU A 93 -12.18 13.24 11.19
CA LEU A 93 -11.76 11.86 11.37
C LEU A 93 -12.97 10.95 11.61
N HIS A 94 -12.96 9.79 10.95
CA HIS A 94 -13.97 8.77 11.17
C HIS A 94 -13.84 8.12 12.57
N THR A 95 -14.96 7.83 13.22
CA THR A 95 -15.02 7.25 14.58
C THR A 95 -14.29 5.92 14.73
N ASP A 96 -14.32 5.09 13.68
CA ASP A 96 -13.65 3.79 13.61
C ASP A 96 -12.13 3.90 13.80
N CYS A 97 -11.53 5.04 13.41
CA CYS A 97 -10.09 5.26 13.51
C CYS A 97 -9.64 5.65 14.93
N LEU A 98 -10.56 6.05 15.83
CA LEU A 98 -10.21 6.59 17.15
C LEU A 98 -9.50 5.56 18.05
N ASP A 99 -9.88 4.28 17.97
CA ASP A 99 -9.23 3.22 18.77
C ASP A 99 -7.80 3.00 18.29
N ASN A 100 -7.64 2.80 16.98
CA ASN A 100 -6.36 2.47 16.37
C ASN A 100 -5.33 3.60 16.59
N LEU A 101 -5.78 4.85 16.61
CA LEU A 101 -4.95 6.04 16.84
C LEU A 101 -4.74 6.36 18.33
N GLY A 102 -5.34 5.60 19.26
CA GLY A 102 -5.23 5.88 20.69
C GLY A 102 -5.93 7.16 21.16
N LEU A 103 -6.90 7.65 20.38
CA LEU A 103 -7.56 8.94 20.59
C LEU A 103 -8.83 8.86 21.46
N ARG A 104 -9.27 7.65 21.83
CA ARG A 104 -10.44 7.50 22.69
C ARG A 104 -10.12 7.92 24.12
N SER A 105 -10.98 8.78 24.65
CA SER A 105 -11.00 9.10 26.08
C SER A 105 -11.21 7.82 26.88
N ARG A 106 -10.24 7.43 27.69
CA ARG A 106 -10.45 6.47 28.78
C ARG A 106 -10.77 7.24 30.07
N MET A 107 -11.58 6.64 30.95
CA MET A 107 -12.16 7.30 32.13
C MET A 107 -11.16 7.94 33.10
N SER A 108 -9.85 7.70 32.95
CA SER A 108 -8.79 8.23 33.80
C SER A 108 -7.72 9.03 33.05
N THR A 109 -7.85 9.22 31.74
CA THR A 109 -6.83 9.93 30.93
C THR A 109 -7.48 11.03 30.09
N PRO A 110 -6.88 12.24 30.06
CA PRO A 110 -7.32 13.28 29.13
C PRO A 110 -7.20 12.77 27.68
N ARG A 111 -8.04 13.29 26.79
CA ARG A 111 -7.93 12.99 25.36
C ARG A 111 -6.62 13.58 24.84
N GLU A 112 -5.89 12.82 24.04
CA GLU A 112 -4.73 13.35 23.33
C GLU A 112 -5.17 14.52 22.44
N PRO A 113 -4.62 15.73 22.62
CA PRO A 113 -5.08 16.90 21.90
C PRO A 113 -4.77 16.80 20.39
N TRP A 114 -3.75 16.03 20.02
CA TRP A 114 -3.38 15.81 18.64
C TRP A 114 -2.64 14.47 18.45
N VAL A 115 -2.62 13.97 17.22
CA VAL A 115 -1.83 12.80 16.83
C VAL A 115 -1.42 12.90 15.36
N LEU A 116 -0.30 12.27 15.01
CA LEU A 116 0.08 12.05 13.62
C LEU A 116 -0.59 10.79 13.05
N GLY A 117 -1.10 10.88 11.82
CA GLY A 117 -1.73 9.77 11.15
C GLY A 117 -1.52 9.79 9.65
N ILE A 118 -1.63 8.62 9.03
CA ILE A 118 -1.57 8.45 7.57
C ILE A 118 -2.98 8.30 7.05
N ILE A 119 -3.36 9.16 6.12
CA ILE A 119 -4.67 9.10 5.48
C ILE A 119 -4.79 7.81 4.68
N THR A 120 -5.88 7.08 4.89
CA THR A 120 -6.19 5.86 4.14
C THR A 120 -7.33 6.07 3.16
N ASP A 121 -8.32 6.86 3.55
CA ASP A 121 -9.52 7.11 2.74
C ASP A 121 -10.09 8.51 2.99
N LYS A 122 -10.78 9.06 1.98
CA LYS A 122 -11.32 10.41 1.97
C LYS A 122 -12.66 10.45 1.24
N GLU A 123 -13.72 10.70 1.99
CA GLU A 123 -15.10 10.75 1.49
C GLU A 123 -15.64 12.18 1.55
N TYR A 124 -16.23 12.66 0.45
CA TYR A 124 -16.89 13.96 0.41
C TYR A 124 -18.32 13.88 0.96
N CYS A 125 -18.65 14.79 1.88
CA CYS A 125 -19.91 14.79 2.63
C CYS A 125 -20.59 16.16 2.56
N ILE A 126 -21.92 16.15 2.72
CA ILE A 126 -22.73 17.37 2.88
C ILE A 126 -23.69 17.19 4.06
N ALA A 127 -23.73 18.16 4.97
CA ALA A 127 -24.65 18.14 6.11
C ALA A 127 -26.10 18.34 5.65
N LYS A 128 -26.91 17.29 5.70
CA LYS A 128 -28.33 17.35 5.29
C LYS A 128 -29.30 17.79 6.41
N LYS A 129 -28.85 17.77 7.67
CA LYS A 129 -29.68 18.06 8.86
C LYS A 129 -29.07 19.22 9.64
N TYR A 130 -29.92 20.09 10.18
CA TYR A 130 -29.49 21.20 11.07
C TYR A 130 -28.77 20.65 12.31
N GLN A 131 -29.40 19.72 13.02
CA GLN A 131 -28.76 18.98 14.10
C GLN A 131 -28.13 17.70 13.55
N ASN A 132 -26.84 17.77 13.23
CA ASN A 132 -26.07 16.63 12.77
C ASN A 132 -24.92 16.31 13.75
N ARG A 133 -24.40 15.08 13.65
CA ARG A 133 -23.37 14.58 14.57
C ARG A 133 -22.05 15.35 14.52
N TYR A 134 -21.80 16.11 13.44
CA TYR A 134 -20.59 16.92 13.28
C TYR A 134 -20.76 18.35 13.77
N ARG A 135 -21.98 18.75 14.20
CA ARG A 135 -22.29 20.10 14.72
C ARG A 135 -21.99 21.25 13.75
N VAL A 136 -21.94 20.96 12.46
CA VAL A 136 -21.79 21.98 11.41
C VAL A 136 -23.15 22.48 10.92
N PRO A 137 -23.26 23.69 10.35
CA PRO A 137 -24.50 24.17 9.73
C PRO A 137 -25.01 23.24 8.63
N MET A 138 -26.33 23.20 8.41
CA MET A 138 -26.92 22.49 7.26
C MET A 138 -26.39 23.05 5.94
N GLY A 139 -26.12 22.17 4.97
CA GLY A 139 -25.53 22.51 3.67
C GLY A 139 -24.00 22.58 3.68
N THR A 140 -23.36 22.55 4.86
CA THR A 140 -21.89 22.57 4.95
C THR A 140 -21.30 21.37 4.23
N LYS A 141 -20.30 21.64 3.38
CA LYS A 141 -19.53 20.66 2.63
C LYS A 141 -18.24 20.38 3.39
N PHE A 142 -17.92 19.12 3.61
CA PHE A 142 -16.74 18.71 4.37
C PHE A 142 -16.27 17.34 3.88
N TYR A 143 -15.09 16.92 4.33
CA TYR A 143 -14.61 15.56 4.12
C TYR A 143 -14.66 14.76 5.41
N ARG A 144 -14.95 13.46 5.26
CA ARG A 144 -14.77 12.46 6.29
C ARG A 144 -13.58 11.60 5.91
N VAL A 145 -12.56 11.56 6.75
CA VAL A 145 -11.31 10.87 6.47
C VAL A 145 -11.12 9.67 7.39
N ARG A 146 -10.46 8.63 6.88
CA ARG A 146 -9.93 7.55 7.68
C ARG A 146 -8.41 7.68 7.72
N ALA A 147 -7.84 7.33 8.86
CA ALA A 147 -6.40 7.36 9.06
C ALA A 147 -5.94 6.15 9.89
N LYS A 148 -4.66 5.82 9.72
CA LYS A 148 -3.94 4.82 10.52
C LYS A 148 -2.78 5.49 11.27
N PRO A 149 -2.30 4.90 12.38
CA PRO A 149 -1.18 5.46 13.13
C PRO A 149 0.07 5.65 12.28
N TRP A 150 0.80 6.74 12.53
CA TRP A 150 2.16 6.92 12.05
C TRP A 150 3.13 6.08 12.91
N PRO A 151 3.97 5.20 12.33
CA PRO A 151 4.96 4.44 13.09
C PRO A 151 5.99 5.38 13.72
N LYS A 152 6.25 5.23 15.02
CA LYS A 152 7.18 6.08 15.78
C LYS A 152 8.67 5.77 15.52
N ASP A 153 9.00 4.70 14.80
CA ASP A 153 10.36 4.42 14.30
C ASP A 153 10.31 3.65 12.96
N PRO A 154 10.82 4.23 11.85
CA PRO A 154 10.87 3.55 10.55
C PRO A 154 11.81 2.31 10.55
N ARG A 155 12.70 2.16 11.52
CA ARG A 155 13.66 1.03 11.60
C ARG A 155 13.06 -0.24 12.21
N LEU A 156 12.00 -0.12 13.02
CA LEU A 156 11.35 -1.28 13.67
C LEU A 156 10.29 -1.96 12.78
N THR A 157 9.89 -1.34 11.66
CA THR A 157 8.85 -1.89 10.77
C THR A 157 9.41 -2.85 9.71
N ARG A 158 10.74 -2.95 9.58
CA ARG A 158 11.40 -3.68 8.49
C ARG A 158 11.64 -5.16 8.76
N GLU A 159 11.36 -5.67 9.97
CA GLU A 159 11.61 -7.08 10.33
C GLU A 159 10.43 -8.05 10.08
N ASN A 160 9.23 -7.58 9.71
CA ASN A 160 8.05 -8.46 9.67
C ASN A 160 7.49 -8.76 8.26
N SER A 161 8.24 -8.52 7.19
CA SER A 161 7.81 -8.80 5.80
C SER A 161 8.79 -9.61 4.95
N GLY A 162 9.81 -10.22 5.56
CA GLY A 162 10.81 -11.05 4.89
C GLY A 162 10.66 -12.55 5.13
N GLN A 163 9.47 -13.14 4.96
CA GLN A 163 9.33 -14.60 4.92
C GLN A 163 9.33 -15.07 3.46
N VAL A 164 10.53 -15.35 2.94
CA VAL A 164 10.74 -16.08 1.69
C VAL A 164 10.26 -17.53 1.88
N PRO A 165 9.41 -18.09 0.99
CA PRO A 165 9.10 -19.51 1.03
C PRO A 165 10.31 -20.30 0.51
N SER A 166 10.98 -21.04 1.39
CA SER A 166 11.98 -22.02 0.99
C SER A 166 11.28 -23.21 0.32
N VAL A 167 11.37 -23.27 -1.01
CA VAL A 167 11.03 -24.45 -1.80
C VAL A 167 12.21 -25.41 -1.75
N LEU A 168 12.04 -26.56 -1.09
CA LEU A 168 12.79 -27.79 -1.38
C LEU A 168 12.04 -28.98 -0.76
N GLY A 169 11.46 -29.81 -1.63
CA GLY A 169 10.83 -31.06 -1.25
C GLY A 169 11.85 -32.19 -1.10
N SER A 170 11.55 -33.14 -0.22
CA SER A 170 11.97 -34.55 -0.34
C SER A 170 11.33 -35.40 0.78
N VAL A 171 10.26 -36.08 0.42
CA VAL A 171 9.85 -37.47 0.77
C VAL A 171 10.26 -38.10 2.12
N GLY A 172 9.23 -38.37 2.93
CA GLY A 172 8.84 -39.71 3.40
C GLY A 172 9.71 -40.43 4.44
N SER A 173 9.14 -40.64 5.65
CA SER A 173 9.04 -41.95 6.36
C SER A 173 8.52 -41.75 7.79
N SER A 174 7.42 -42.43 8.12
CA SER A 174 6.94 -42.75 9.47
C SER A 174 6.67 -44.26 9.51
N PRO A 175 6.41 -44.92 10.66
CA PRO A 175 6.95 -44.83 12.03
C PRO A 175 7.41 -46.26 12.50
N PRO A 176 7.52 -46.64 13.81
CA PRO A 176 6.35 -46.88 14.66
C PRO A 176 6.52 -46.58 16.17
N ALA A 177 5.40 -46.76 16.87
CA ALA A 177 5.08 -46.44 18.27
C ALA A 177 5.81 -47.28 19.34
N SER A 178 5.76 -46.79 20.60
CA SER A 178 5.66 -47.65 21.78
C SER A 178 4.73 -47.03 22.84
N LEU A 179 3.87 -47.90 23.37
CA LEU A 179 2.90 -47.66 24.43
C LEU A 179 3.50 -47.90 25.82
N SER A 180 2.83 -47.33 26.83
CA SER A 180 2.51 -47.85 28.19
C SER A 180 2.82 -46.80 29.27
N SER A 181 2.11 -46.66 30.39
CA SER A 181 0.75 -46.99 30.85
C SER A 181 0.66 -46.52 32.33
N THR A 182 -0.50 -46.01 32.75
CA THR A 182 -1.10 -46.10 34.14
C THR A 182 -0.37 -45.38 35.29
N THR A 183 -0.99 -44.45 36.04
CA THR A 183 -1.86 -44.70 37.23
C THR A 183 -2.45 -43.35 37.72
N THR A 184 -3.77 -43.15 37.73
CA THR A 184 -4.71 -43.17 38.89
C THR A 184 -4.26 -42.42 40.15
N THR A 185 -5.07 -41.45 40.64
CA THR A 185 -5.76 -41.33 41.96
C THR A 185 -6.34 -39.89 42.06
N THR A 186 -7.67 -39.62 42.01
CA THR A 186 -8.66 -39.50 43.12
C THR A 186 -8.15 -38.62 44.29
N THR A 187 -8.80 -37.62 44.90
CA THR A 187 -10.20 -37.40 45.33
C THR A 187 -10.32 -35.97 45.93
N SER A 188 -11.52 -35.35 45.86
CA SER A 188 -12.19 -34.41 46.83
C SER A 188 -11.41 -33.23 47.46
N GLY A 189 -11.95 -32.01 47.66
CA GLY A 189 -13.32 -31.51 47.76
C GLY A 189 -13.39 -30.47 48.89
N SER A 190 -14.29 -29.48 48.77
CA SER A 190 -14.88 -28.67 49.87
C SER A 190 -13.95 -27.63 50.55
N THR A 191 -14.32 -26.43 51.04
CA THR A 191 -15.59 -25.71 51.27
C THR A 191 -15.24 -24.28 51.77
N ALA A 192 -16.13 -23.32 51.48
CA ALA A 192 -16.55 -22.17 52.29
C ALA A 192 -15.53 -21.34 53.13
N SER A 193 -15.48 -20.04 52.85
CA SER A 193 -16.01 -18.97 53.74
C SER A 193 -16.17 -17.67 52.94
#